data_AF-A0A1Y3EHR7-F1
#
_entry.id   AF-A0A1Y3EHR7-F1
#
_cell.length_a   1.000
_cell.length_b   1.000
_cell.length_c   1.000
_cell.angle_alpha   90.00
_cell.angle_beta   90.00
_cell.angle_gamma   90.00
#
_symmetry.space_group_name_H-M   'P 1'
#
loop_
_entity.id
_entity.type
_entity.pdbx_description
1 polymer ?
#
loop_
_entity_poly.entity_id
_entity_poly.type
_entity_poly.pdbx_seq_one_letter_code
_entity_poly.pdbx_strand_id
1 'polypeptide(L)'
;MIHADWPEIRLENKNENVKILAFSLTLAKKQRVRIQGKLMCGDQPASKIAVKLIEKDLTFDDTMAKNETNTNGEFYLDGTDDEMGTIEPYFKIYHRCNSHHVCKRRWKIKVPSKYITDANGPAKVFNIGTVNLELKIEEDKKCMPV
;
A
#
# COMPACT_ATOMS: atom_id res chain seq x y z
N MET A 1 -13.61 -2.39 28.89
CA MET A 1 -12.66 -2.81 29.94
C MET A 1 -11.93 -4.04 29.44
N ILE A 2 -10.72 -3.85 28.91
CA ILE A 2 -9.70 -4.90 28.83
C ILE A 2 -8.43 -4.23 29.35
N HIS A 3 -8.08 -4.54 30.60
CA HIS A 3 -6.81 -4.17 31.20
C HIS A 3 -5.77 -5.12 30.63
N ALA A 4 -4.77 -4.57 29.92
CA ALA A 4 -3.55 -5.31 29.64
C ALA A 4 -2.66 -5.15 30.88
N ASP A 5 -2.70 -6.14 31.76
CA ASP A 5 -1.72 -6.32 32.81
C ASP A 5 -0.36 -6.58 32.16
N TRP A 6 0.56 -5.64 32.33
CA TRP A 6 1.98 -5.83 32.02
C TRP A 6 2.67 -6.30 33.30
N PRO A 7 3.42 -7.42 33.31
CA PRO A 7 4.19 -7.78 34.49
C PRO A 7 5.35 -6.78 34.67
N GLU A 8 5.45 -6.17 35.85
CA GLU A 8 6.66 -5.45 36.27
C GLU A 8 7.81 -6.47 36.34
N ILE A 9 8.75 -6.37 35.39
CA ILE A 9 9.98 -7.14 35.43
C ILE A 9 10.88 -6.51 36.49
N ARG A 10 10.85 -7.07 37.71
CA ARG A 10 11.83 -6.77 38.75
C ARG A 10 13.14 -7.48 38.41
N LEU A 11 14.09 -6.75 37.84
CA LEU A 11 15.44 -7.24 37.63
C LEU A 11 16.20 -7.25 38.97
N GLU A 12 16.32 -8.43 39.59
CA GLU A 12 17.28 -8.64 40.65
C GLU A 12 18.69 -8.68 40.04
N ASN A 13 19.44 -7.60 40.22
CA ASN A 13 20.84 -7.49 39.81
C ASN A 13 21.71 -8.44 40.67
N LYS A 14 22.18 -9.53 40.08
CA LYS A 14 23.42 -10.20 40.48
C LYS A 14 24.45 -9.99 39.38
N ASN A 15 25.42 -9.11 39.67
CA ASN A 15 26.65 -8.93 38.89
C ASN A 15 27.30 -10.31 38.65
N GLU A 16 27.74 -10.61 37.42
CA GLU A 16 29.16 -10.58 36.99
C GLU A 16 29.21 -10.62 35.44
N ASN A 17 29.85 -9.61 34.81
CA ASN A 17 30.35 -9.63 33.42
C ASN A 17 29.39 -9.91 32.24
N VAL A 18 28.11 -9.55 32.33
CA VAL A 18 27.23 -9.57 31.15
C VAL A 18 27.56 -8.35 30.27
N LYS A 19 28.30 -8.57 29.17
CA LYS A 19 28.33 -7.60 28.07
C LYS A 19 26.91 -7.48 27.53
N ILE A 20 26.18 -6.47 27.97
CA ILE A 20 24.87 -6.11 27.44
C ILE A 20 25.09 -5.78 25.97
N LEU A 21 24.84 -6.76 25.09
CA LEU A 21 24.63 -6.51 23.67
C LEU A 21 23.35 -5.68 23.61
N ALA A 22 23.52 -4.37 23.54
CA ALA A 22 22.43 -3.45 23.26
C ALA A 22 21.91 -3.80 21.85
N PHE A 23 20.93 -4.69 21.79
CA PHE A 23 20.10 -4.85 20.60
C PHE A 23 19.38 -3.53 20.41
N SER A 24 19.83 -2.74 19.44
CA SER A 24 19.13 -1.53 19.02
C SER A 24 17.75 -1.96 18.54
N LEU A 25 16.73 -1.77 19.36
CA LEU A 25 15.32 -1.96 19.00
C LEU A 25 15.02 -0.95 17.89
N THR A 26 15.06 -1.39 16.64
CA THR A 26 14.52 -0.60 15.53
C THR A 26 13.01 -0.55 15.69
N LEU A 27 12.52 0.55 16.26
CA LEU A 27 11.10 0.77 16.44
C LEU A 27 10.45 0.88 15.05
N ALA A 28 9.42 0.07 14.79
CA ALA A 28 8.62 0.19 13.57
C ALA A 28 8.09 1.63 13.45
N LYS A 29 8.14 2.18 12.23
CA LYS A 29 7.77 3.56 11.96
C LYS A 29 6.51 3.60 11.11
N LYS A 30 5.51 4.34 11.60
CA LYS A 30 4.30 4.61 10.82
C LYS A 30 4.58 5.52 9.64
N GLN A 31 4.38 4.99 8.45
CA GLN A 31 4.59 5.67 7.17
C GLN A 31 3.26 5.78 6.43
N ARG A 32 3.20 6.69 5.46
CA ARG A 32 1.96 7.07 4.78
C ARG A 32 2.17 7.35 3.32
N VAL A 33 1.19 6.96 2.51
CA VAL A 33 1.14 7.20 1.08
C VAL A 33 -0.24 7.69 0.70
N ARG A 34 -0.28 8.72 -0.14
CA ARG A 34 -1.51 9.24 -0.75
C ARG A 34 -1.37 9.23 -2.25
N ILE A 35 -2.39 8.72 -2.93
CA ILE A 35 -2.43 8.66 -4.39
C ILE A 35 -3.80 9.07 -4.91
N GLN A 36 -3.81 9.77 -6.03
CA GLN A 36 -5.03 10.16 -6.72
C GLN A 36 -4.86 10.09 -8.24
N GLY A 37 -5.97 10.08 -8.95
CA GLY A 37 -6.00 10.18 -10.40
C GLY A 37 -7.39 9.91 -10.97
N LYS A 38 -7.43 9.76 -12.30
CA LYS A 38 -8.64 9.43 -13.06
C LYS A 38 -8.35 8.28 -14.01
N LEU A 39 -9.26 7.30 -14.06
CA LEU A 39 -9.17 6.15 -14.94
C LEU A 39 -10.20 6.28 -16.06
N MET A 40 -9.77 6.00 -17.28
CA MET A 40 -10.59 5.97 -18.49
C MET A 40 -10.58 4.56 -19.09
N CYS A 41 -11.62 4.20 -19.84
CA CYS A 41 -11.64 3.03 -20.71
C CYS A 41 -12.09 3.48 -22.09
N GLY A 42 -11.13 3.64 -23.00
CA GLY A 42 -11.37 4.43 -24.22
C GLY A 42 -11.74 5.86 -23.85
N ASP A 43 -12.80 6.37 -24.47
CA ASP A 43 -13.27 7.75 -24.25
C ASP A 43 -14.20 7.90 -23.03
N GLN A 44 -14.50 6.81 -22.33
CA GLN A 44 -15.45 6.81 -21.21
C GLN A 44 -14.75 6.76 -19.85
N PRO A 45 -15.24 7.50 -18.84
CA PRO A 45 -14.76 7.35 -17.47
C PRO A 45 -14.94 5.92 -16.96
N ALA A 46 -13.88 5.32 -16.44
CA ALA A 46 -13.93 3.97 -15.90
C ALA A 46 -14.42 4.01 -14.45
N SER A 47 -15.73 3.88 -14.24
CA SER A 47 -16.37 3.86 -12.92
C SER A 47 -16.32 2.48 -12.25
N LYS A 48 -16.40 2.44 -10.92
CA LYS A 48 -16.42 1.22 -10.10
C LYS A 48 -15.20 0.29 -10.34
N ILE A 49 -14.07 0.90 -10.68
CA ILE A 49 -12.80 0.19 -10.80
C ILE A 49 -12.18 0.10 -9.42
N ALA A 50 -11.97 -1.13 -8.95
CA ALA A 50 -11.32 -1.35 -7.66
C ALA A 50 -9.83 -0.98 -7.75
N VAL A 51 -9.40 -0.18 -6.79
CA VAL A 51 -8.03 0.33 -6.67
C VAL A 51 -7.51 0.11 -5.25
N LYS A 52 -6.22 -0.21 -5.11
CA LYS A 52 -5.60 -0.51 -3.81
C LYS A 52 -4.20 0.08 -3.70
N LEU A 53 -3.85 0.56 -2.51
CA LEU A 53 -2.47 0.71 -2.08
C LEU A 53 -2.08 -0.55 -1.30
N ILE A 54 -0.97 -1.15 -1.71
CA ILE A 54 -0.45 -2.40 -1.18
C ILE A 54 1.00 -2.16 -0.76
N GLU A 55 1.34 -2.58 0.44
CA GLU A 55 2.71 -2.72 0.88
C GLU A 55 3.24 -4.10 0.46
N LYS A 56 4.52 -4.17 0.10
CA LYS A 56 5.13 -5.42 -0.38
C LYS A 56 6.00 -5.99 0.72
N ASP A 57 5.49 -7.04 1.35
CA ASP A 57 6.23 -7.81 2.34
C ASP A 57 6.86 -9.07 1.75
N LEU A 58 7.78 -9.66 2.50
CA LEU A 58 8.43 -10.93 2.13
C LEU A 58 7.44 -12.11 2.16
N THR A 59 6.38 -12.04 2.98
CA THR A 59 5.44 -13.14 3.20
C THR A 59 4.02 -12.83 2.74
N PHE A 60 3.43 -11.71 3.20
CA PHE A 60 2.06 -11.33 2.88
C PHE A 60 1.95 -9.84 2.61
N ASP A 61 1.70 -9.47 1.36
CA ASP A 61 1.39 -8.08 0.94
C ASP A 61 0.27 -7.47 1.82
N ASP A 62 0.57 -6.45 2.61
CA ASP A 62 -0.42 -5.74 3.41
C ASP A 62 -1.23 -4.71 2.60
N THR A 63 -2.54 -4.64 2.83
CA THR A 63 -3.41 -3.65 2.17
C THR A 63 -3.48 -2.38 3.01
N MET A 64 -2.74 -1.35 2.61
CA MET A 64 -2.74 -0.04 3.28
C MET A 64 -4.06 0.72 3.11
N ALA A 65 -4.64 0.67 1.90
CA ALA A 65 -5.91 1.32 1.59
C ALA A 65 -6.57 0.70 0.35
N LYS A 66 -7.90 0.80 0.27
CA LYS A 66 -8.70 0.36 -0.89
C LYS A 66 -9.84 1.32 -1.16
N ASN A 67 -10.18 1.50 -2.42
CA ASN A 67 -11.32 2.31 -2.86
C ASN A 67 -11.83 1.82 -4.23
N GLU A 68 -12.91 2.42 -4.72
CA GLU A 68 -13.36 2.30 -6.11
C GLU A 68 -13.42 3.66 -6.78
N THR A 69 -13.21 3.71 -8.09
CA THR A 69 -13.40 4.95 -8.86
C THR A 69 -14.87 5.39 -8.86
N ASN A 70 -15.09 6.69 -8.76
CA ASN A 70 -16.41 7.30 -8.83
C ASN A 70 -16.98 7.28 -10.27
N THR A 71 -18.15 7.88 -10.47
CA THR A 71 -18.80 7.98 -11.80
C THR A 71 -17.98 8.75 -12.83
N ASN A 72 -17.09 9.64 -12.40
CA ASN A 72 -16.17 10.40 -13.24
C ASN A 72 -14.83 9.67 -13.46
N GLY A 73 -14.70 8.42 -12.97
CA GLY A 73 -13.47 7.63 -13.05
C GLY A 73 -12.39 8.06 -12.06
N GLU A 74 -12.68 8.96 -11.13
CA GLU A 74 -11.70 9.53 -10.21
C GLU A 74 -11.57 8.67 -8.95
N PHE A 75 -10.37 8.65 -8.37
CA PHE A 75 -10.10 8.00 -7.10
C PHE A 75 -9.13 8.81 -6.24
N TYR A 76 -9.21 8.56 -4.94
CA TYR A 76 -8.24 9.00 -3.95
C TYR A 76 -8.06 7.88 -2.91
N LEU A 77 -6.82 7.61 -2.54
CA LEU A 77 -6.46 6.71 -1.44
C LEU A 77 -5.47 7.41 -0.50
N ASP A 78 -5.66 7.19 0.80
CA ASP A 78 -4.77 7.59 1.88
C ASP A 78 -4.56 6.34 2.75
N GLY A 79 -3.37 5.76 2.66
CA GLY A 79 -3.00 4.53 3.37
C GLY A 79 -1.80 4.75 4.27
N THR A 80 -1.77 4.04 5.39
CA THR A 80 -0.64 4.01 6.31
C THR A 80 -0.21 2.59 6.60
N ASP A 81 1.05 2.41 6.94
CA ASP A 81 1.57 1.13 7.43
C ASP A 81 2.67 1.33 8.47
N ASP A 82 2.87 0.34 9.32
CA ASP A 82 3.86 0.33 10.41
C ASP A 82 5.00 -0.65 10.08
N GLU A 83 6.13 -0.15 9.59
CA GLU A 83 7.21 -1.00 9.03
C GLU A 83 8.58 -0.77 9.68
N MET A 84 9.36 -1.84 9.82
CA MET A 84 10.78 -1.77 10.19
C MET A 84 11.62 -1.36 8.98
N GLY A 85 11.64 -0.07 8.65
CA GLY A 85 12.40 0.46 7.53
C GLY A 85 11.60 1.44 6.71
N THR A 86 11.70 1.37 5.38
CA THR A 86 10.89 2.16 4.45
C THR A 86 9.93 1.24 3.70
N ILE A 87 8.65 1.57 3.75
CA ILE A 87 7.61 0.88 2.97
C ILE A 87 7.94 0.88 1.46
N GLU A 88 7.59 -0.20 0.76
CA GLU A 88 7.63 -0.40 -0.68
C GLU A 88 6.22 -0.37 -1.34
N PRO A 89 5.54 0.79 -1.38
CA PRO A 89 4.15 0.88 -1.81
C PRO A 89 3.96 0.63 -3.31
N TYR A 90 2.92 -0.16 -3.63
CA TYR A 90 2.39 -0.37 -4.96
C TYR A 90 0.92 0.03 -5.06
N PHE A 91 0.58 0.71 -6.14
CA PHE A 91 -0.79 0.97 -6.55
C PHE A 91 -1.28 -0.13 -7.49
N LYS A 92 -2.34 -0.85 -7.08
CA LYS A 92 -2.97 -1.91 -7.88
C LYS A 92 -4.32 -1.45 -8.44
N ILE A 93 -4.52 -1.70 -9.74
CA ILE A 93 -5.78 -1.42 -10.46
C ILE A 93 -6.37 -2.74 -10.96
N TYR A 94 -7.65 -2.96 -10.69
CA TYR A 94 -8.37 -4.19 -11.05
C TYR A 94 -9.51 -3.87 -12.02
N HIS A 95 -9.34 -4.15 -13.31
CA HIS A 95 -10.28 -3.72 -14.34
C HIS A 95 -10.58 -4.81 -15.38
N ARG A 96 -11.63 -4.58 -16.18
CA ARG A 96 -11.98 -5.39 -17.36
C ARG A 96 -12.05 -4.57 -18.66
N CYS A 97 -11.46 -3.37 -18.67
CA CYS A 97 -11.37 -2.57 -19.90
C CYS A 97 -10.75 -3.39 -21.04
N ASN A 98 -11.46 -3.49 -22.16
CA ASN A 98 -11.14 -4.33 -23.33
C ASN A 98 -10.74 -5.77 -22.99
N SER A 99 -11.37 -6.37 -21.98
CA SER A 99 -11.08 -7.73 -21.52
C SER A 99 -12.33 -8.58 -21.47
N HIS A 100 -12.31 -9.68 -22.20
CA HIS A 100 -13.30 -10.76 -22.10
C HIS A 100 -12.86 -11.88 -21.15
N HIS A 101 -11.75 -11.71 -20.44
CA HIS A 101 -11.21 -12.74 -19.53
C HIS A 101 -12.14 -12.99 -18.33
N VAL A 102 -12.11 -14.23 -17.79
CA VAL A 102 -12.85 -14.59 -16.56
C VAL A 102 -12.43 -13.72 -15.37
N CYS A 103 -11.13 -13.41 -15.27
CA CYS A 103 -10.57 -12.57 -14.23
C CYS A 103 -10.45 -11.10 -14.66
N LYS A 104 -10.23 -10.22 -13.67
CA LYS A 104 -9.85 -8.83 -13.91
C LYS A 104 -8.37 -8.79 -14.30
N ARG A 105 -8.01 -7.93 -15.25
CA ARG A 105 -6.63 -7.49 -15.49
C ARG A 105 -6.13 -6.79 -14.23
N ARG A 106 -4.87 -7.03 -13.86
CA ARG A 106 -4.28 -6.53 -12.61
C ARG A 106 -3.00 -5.76 -12.90
N TRP A 107 -3.10 -4.44 -12.87
CA TRP A 107 -1.92 -3.58 -13.02
C TRP A 107 -1.30 -3.36 -11.64
N LYS A 108 0.04 -3.37 -11.58
CA LYS A 108 0.82 -3.10 -10.38
C LYS A 108 1.84 -2.01 -10.70
N ILE A 109 1.63 -0.82 -10.13
CA ILE A 109 2.44 0.37 -10.40
C ILE A 109 3.20 0.73 -9.12
N LYS A 110 4.53 0.83 -9.18
CA LYS A 110 5.32 1.25 -8.02
C LYS A 110 5.08 2.73 -7.72
N VAL A 111 4.77 3.08 -6.47
CA VAL A 111 4.68 4.48 -6.05
C VAL A 111 6.09 4.99 -5.77
N PRO A 112 6.52 6.14 -6.34
CA PRO A 112 7.86 6.66 -6.12
C PRO A 112 8.10 7.01 -4.64
N SER A 113 9.24 6.60 -4.10
CA SER A 113 9.57 6.74 -2.67
C SER A 113 9.53 8.18 -2.15
N LYS A 114 9.72 9.19 -3.02
CA LYS A 114 9.58 10.62 -2.68
C LYS A 114 8.18 11.02 -2.18
N TYR A 115 7.17 10.18 -2.41
CA TYR A 115 5.79 10.37 -1.93
C TYR A 115 5.49 9.63 -0.63
N ILE A 116 6.44 8.84 -0.10
CA ILE A 116 6.34 8.27 1.25
C ILE A 116 6.61 9.39 2.24
N THR A 117 5.72 9.53 3.22
CA THR A 117 5.86 10.51 4.30
C THR A 117 5.69 9.85 5.65
N ASP A 118 6.13 10.54 6.69
CA ASP A 118 5.73 10.22 8.06
C ASP A 118 4.19 10.29 8.17
N ALA A 119 3.59 9.48 9.04
CA ALA A 119 2.14 9.45 9.22
C ALA A 119 1.53 10.84 9.54
N ASN A 120 2.29 11.65 10.29
CA ASN A 120 1.95 13.01 10.70
C ASN A 120 2.69 14.10 9.89
N GLY A 121 3.42 13.70 8.85
CA GLY A 121 4.19 14.62 8.01
C GLY A 121 3.32 15.45 7.06
N PRO A 122 3.91 16.46 6.39
CA PRO A 122 3.21 17.27 5.41
C PRO A 122 2.64 16.41 4.28
N ALA A 123 1.43 16.73 3.83
CA ALA A 123 0.75 15.96 2.80
C ALA A 123 1.49 16.06 1.45
N LYS A 124 1.96 14.92 0.95
CA LYS A 124 2.42 14.75 -0.43
C LYS A 124 1.51 13.74 -1.10
N VAL A 125 0.89 14.14 -2.21
CA VAL A 125 -0.02 13.29 -2.98
C VAL A 125 0.64 12.94 -4.29
N PHE A 126 0.76 11.64 -4.58
CA PHE A 126 1.15 11.18 -5.90
C PHE A 126 -0.07 11.27 -6.84
N ASN A 127 -0.07 12.28 -7.70
CA ASN A 127 -1.11 12.42 -8.73
C ASN A 127 -0.63 11.71 -10.01
N ILE A 128 -1.30 10.62 -10.39
CA ILE A 128 -0.96 9.86 -11.61
C ILE A 128 -1.59 10.46 -12.88
N GLY A 129 -2.36 11.54 -12.75
CA GLY A 129 -3.07 12.16 -13.84
C GLY A 129 -4.26 11.32 -14.33
N THR A 130 -4.51 11.36 -15.63
CA THR A 130 -5.54 10.54 -16.30
C THR A 130 -4.88 9.38 -17.01
N VAL A 131 -5.34 8.16 -16.71
CA VAL A 131 -4.79 6.92 -17.28
C VAL A 131 -5.88 6.18 -18.03
N ASN A 132 -5.66 5.91 -19.32
CA ASN A 132 -6.54 5.06 -20.11
C ASN A 132 -6.15 3.58 -19.91
N LEU A 133 -7.11 2.77 -19.46
CA LEU A 133 -6.97 1.35 -19.12
C LEU A 133 -6.82 0.43 -20.34
N GLU A 134 -6.86 0.98 -21.55
CA GLU A 134 -6.53 0.27 -22.79
C GLU A 134 -5.03 0.04 -22.97
N LEU A 135 -4.17 0.74 -22.19
CA LEU A 135 -2.73 0.49 -22.23
C LEU A 135 -2.42 -0.99 -21.97
N LYS A 136 -1.36 -1.46 -22.60
CA LYS A 136 -0.81 -2.79 -22.37
C LYS A 136 0.46 -2.64 -21.54
N ILE A 137 0.34 -2.87 -20.24
CA ILE A 137 1.46 -2.93 -19.31
C ILE A 137 1.52 -4.31 -18.67
N GLU A 138 2.64 -4.62 -18.02
CA GLU A 138 2.83 -5.88 -17.32
C GLU A 138 1.78 -6.07 -16.20
N GLU A 139 1.19 -7.26 -16.16
CA GLU A 139 0.19 -7.63 -15.16
C GLU A 139 0.81 -8.55 -14.12
N ASP A 140 0.53 -8.31 -12.84
CA ASP A 140 1.15 -9.08 -11.74
C ASP A 140 0.63 -10.52 -11.63
N LYS A 141 -0.47 -10.84 -12.30
CA LYS A 141 -0.97 -12.21 -12.50
C LYS A 141 -1.60 -12.32 -13.88
N LYS A 142 -1.08 -13.23 -14.70
CA LYS A 142 -1.61 -13.48 -16.05
C LYS A 142 -3.07 -13.95 -15.95
N CYS A 143 -3.97 -13.17 -16.52
CA CYS A 143 -5.37 -13.54 -16.64
C CYS A 143 -5.56 -14.38 -17.90
N MET A 144 -6.05 -15.61 -17.77
CA MET A 144 -6.26 -16.49 -18.93
C MET A 144 -7.56 -16.09 -19.69
N PRO A 145 -7.54 -16.06 -21.03
CA PRO A 145 -8.76 -15.94 -21.84
C PRO A 145 -9.69 -17.12 -21.60
N VAL A 146 -10.98 -16.84 -21.73
CA VAL A 146 -12.05 -17.85 -21.80
C VAL A 146 -12.16 -18.29 -23.24
#